data_AF-A0A815UXS9-F1
#
_entry.id   AF-A0A815UXS9-F1
#
_cell.length_a   1.000
_cell.length_b   1.000
_cell.length_c   1.000
_cell.angle_alpha   90.00
_cell.angle_beta   90.00
_cell.angle_gamma   90.00
#
_symmetry.space_group_name_H-M   'P 1'
#
loop_
_entity.id
_entity.type
_entity.pdbx_description
1 polymer ?
#
loop_
_entity_poly.entity_id
_entity_poly.type
_entity_poly.pdbx_seq_one_letter_code
_entity_poly.pdbx_strand_id
1 'polypeptide(L)'
;MDIPTNNRQFYKILNDDDLLYQLIRDQNLAKKSDDHTCHCGSSMTDGTRKKKLRDGTTKIYPTMRCTNKLCRNQLSVRKNTFFSFTDSLDRPNSKLDIRTIMELIWLWCLETPSIKIAKLVEVSQAIVVDWTNFLRDYHRSRLLLGNRSNNNIAGLVQYSSSRDDSDSSDDTAQTNNNRNYGTRVD
;
A
#
# COMPACT_ATOMS: atom_id res chain seq x y z
N MET A 1 -16.56 -26.55 -11.81
CA MET A 1 -15.72 -26.21 -10.64
C MET A 1 -16.62 -25.45 -9.69
N ASP A 2 -17.09 -26.12 -8.64
CA ASP A 2 -17.96 -25.49 -7.65
C ASP A 2 -17.13 -24.56 -6.78
N ILE A 3 -17.44 -23.27 -6.89
CA ILE A 3 -16.87 -22.20 -6.09
C ILE A 3 -17.67 -22.18 -4.78
N PRO A 4 -17.06 -22.45 -3.61
CA PRO A 4 -17.75 -22.42 -2.33
C PRO A 4 -18.52 -21.11 -2.14
N THR A 5 -19.72 -21.16 -1.56
CA THR A 5 -20.66 -20.04 -1.41
C THR A 5 -20.02 -18.76 -0.82
N ASN A 6 -19.00 -18.92 0.03
CA ASN A 6 -18.19 -17.85 0.62
C ASN A 6 -17.41 -17.03 -0.43
N ASN A 7 -16.84 -17.69 -1.45
CA ASN A 7 -16.13 -17.03 -2.54
C ASN A 7 -17.07 -16.15 -3.38
N ARG A 8 -18.32 -16.57 -3.59
CA ARG A 8 -19.30 -15.78 -4.37
C ARG A 8 -19.62 -14.44 -3.70
N GLN A 9 -19.69 -14.42 -2.37
CA GLN A 9 -19.91 -13.19 -1.61
C GLN A 9 -18.69 -12.28 -1.66
N PHE A 10 -17.48 -12.82 -1.52
CA PHE A 10 -16.25 -12.04 -1.64
C PHE A 10 -16.10 -11.41 -3.03
N TYR A 11 -16.32 -12.18 -4.10
CA TYR A 11 -16.27 -11.64 -5.46
C TYR A 11 -17.38 -10.63 -5.74
N LYS A 12 -18.53 -10.72 -5.06
CA LYS A 12 -19.56 -9.67 -5.12
C LYS A 12 -19.04 -8.36 -4.51
N ILE A 13 -18.38 -8.42 -3.35
CA ILE A 13 -17.76 -7.26 -2.70
C ILE A 13 -16.63 -6.70 -3.56
N LEU A 14 -15.72 -7.54 -4.07
CA LEU A 14 -14.65 -7.10 -4.94
C LEU A 14 -15.17 -6.38 -6.17
N ASN A 15 -16.31 -6.81 -6.70
CA ASN A 15 -16.86 -6.26 -7.93
C ASN A 15 -17.59 -4.93 -7.78
N ASP A 16 -18.02 -4.59 -6.57
CA ASP A 16 -18.69 -3.36 -6.21
C ASP A 16 -17.72 -2.42 -5.51
N ASP A 17 -17.37 -1.30 -6.15
CA ASP A 17 -16.37 -0.38 -5.61
C ASP A 17 -16.82 0.19 -4.25
N ASP A 18 -18.10 0.48 -4.03
CA ASP A 18 -18.59 1.03 -2.76
C ASP A 18 -18.45 0.01 -1.63
N LEU A 19 -18.84 -1.24 -1.85
CA LEU A 19 -18.67 -2.32 -0.87
C LEU A 19 -17.20 -2.61 -0.58
N LEU A 20 -16.35 -2.58 -1.60
CA LEU A 20 -14.91 -2.78 -1.46
C LEU A 20 -14.27 -1.71 -0.58
N TYR A 21 -14.58 -0.44 -0.82
CA TYR A 21 -14.04 0.66 -0.01
C TYR A 21 -14.68 0.73 1.38
N GLN A 22 -15.90 0.25 1.55
CA GLN A 22 -16.50 0.06 2.87
C GLN A 22 -15.74 -1.01 3.66
N LEU A 23 -15.49 -2.19 3.08
CA LEU A 23 -14.70 -3.25 3.70
C LEU A 23 -13.30 -2.75 4.12
N ILE A 24 -12.63 -2.00 3.25
CA ILE A 24 -11.31 -1.43 3.53
C ILE A 24 -11.33 -0.50 4.75
N ARG A 25 -12.38 0.31 4.89
CA ARG A 25 -12.55 1.22 6.03
C ARG A 25 -12.88 0.46 7.31
N ASP A 26 -13.79 -0.52 7.23
CA ASP A 26 -14.22 -1.31 8.39
C ASP A 26 -13.06 -2.13 8.98
N GLN A 27 -12.14 -2.60 8.12
CA GLN A 27 -10.94 -3.33 8.52
C GLN A 27 -9.76 -2.43 8.89
N ASN A 28 -9.93 -1.09 8.90
CA ASN A 28 -8.87 -0.10 9.14
C ASN A 28 -7.62 -0.31 8.26
N LEU A 29 -7.81 -0.76 7.01
CA LEU A 29 -6.73 -0.99 6.04
C LEU A 29 -6.32 0.30 5.31
N ALA A 30 -7.19 1.31 5.33
CA ALA A 30 -6.90 2.67 4.90
C ALA A 30 -7.12 3.66 6.05
N LYS A 31 -6.35 4.75 6.07
CA LYS A 31 -6.54 5.84 7.03
C LYS A 31 -7.78 6.64 6.68
N LYS A 32 -8.48 7.14 7.72
CA LYS A 32 -9.56 8.10 7.54
C LYS A 32 -8.97 9.45 7.16
N SER A 33 -9.76 10.29 6.49
CA SER A 33 -9.32 11.65 6.14
C SER A 33 -8.85 12.45 7.35
N ASP A 34 -9.48 12.20 8.50
CA ASP A 34 -9.23 12.92 9.75
C ASP A 34 -7.86 12.58 10.36
N ASP A 35 -7.29 11.42 10.00
CA ASP A 35 -5.97 10.98 10.44
C ASP A 35 -4.82 11.57 9.58
N HIS A 36 -5.14 12.37 8.57
CA HIS A 36 -4.17 12.94 7.65
C HIS A 36 -4.12 14.48 7.73
N THR A 37 -2.96 14.98 8.10
CA THR A 37 -2.62 16.39 7.91
C THR A 37 -2.00 16.60 6.52
N CYS A 38 -2.49 17.60 5.80
CA CYS A 38 -1.88 18.03 4.55
C CYS A 38 -0.50 18.66 4.81
N HIS A 39 0.38 18.67 3.80
CA HIS A 39 1.68 19.35 3.90
C HIS A 39 1.55 20.86 4.19
N CYS A 40 0.39 21.47 3.90
CA CYS A 40 0.11 22.86 4.23
C CYS A 40 -0.43 23.07 5.65
N GLY A 41 -0.44 22.03 6.49
CA GLY A 41 -0.93 22.06 7.87
C GLY A 41 -2.46 21.95 8.02
N SER A 42 -3.22 22.05 6.93
CA SER A 42 -4.68 21.91 6.96
C SER A 42 -5.13 20.45 7.06
N SER A 43 -6.34 20.23 7.58
CA SER A 43 -7.00 18.93 7.58
C SER A 43 -7.37 18.46 6.17
N MET A 44 -7.59 17.15 6.04
CA MET A 44 -8.06 16.52 4.82
C MET A 44 -9.52 16.05 5.00
N THR A 45 -10.30 16.03 3.92
CA THR A 45 -11.66 15.49 3.89
C THR A 45 -11.81 14.45 2.78
N ASP A 46 -12.68 13.48 2.99
CA ASP A 46 -13.04 12.50 1.96
C ASP A 46 -13.59 13.17 0.69
N GLY A 47 -13.23 12.62 -0.46
CA GLY A 47 -13.71 13.06 -1.77
C GLY A 47 -13.48 12.00 -2.83
N THR A 48 -13.89 12.28 -4.06
CA THR A 48 -13.71 11.33 -5.18
C THR A 48 -13.00 11.96 -6.36
N ARG A 49 -12.29 11.12 -7.13
CA ARG A 49 -11.70 11.46 -8.42
C ARG A 49 -12.32 10.58 -9.48
N LYS A 50 -12.87 11.18 -10.52
CA LYS A 50 -13.36 10.47 -11.69
C LYS A 50 -12.23 10.36 -12.72
N LYS A 51 -12.05 9.17 -13.32
CA LYS A 51 -11.11 8.95 -14.41
C LYS A 51 -11.84 8.19 -15.52
N LYS A 52 -11.77 8.73 -16.74
CA LYS A 52 -12.25 8.02 -17.94
C LYS A 52 -11.20 7.01 -18.37
N LEU A 53 -11.62 5.76 -18.55
CA LEU A 53 -10.79 4.66 -19.02
C LEU A 53 -10.80 4.61 -20.56
N ARG A 54 -9.89 3.80 -21.13
CA ARG A 54 -9.74 3.67 -22.59
C ARG A 54 -10.97 3.07 -23.28
N ASP A 55 -11.72 2.24 -22.55
CA ASP A 55 -12.98 1.64 -22.96
C ASP A 55 -14.17 2.64 -22.91
N GLY A 56 -13.94 3.89 -22.53
CA GLY A 56 -14.96 4.93 -22.43
C GLY A 56 -15.72 4.95 -21.11
N THR A 57 -15.52 3.95 -20.25
CA THR A 57 -16.15 3.91 -18.92
C THR A 57 -15.52 4.93 -17.97
N THR A 58 -16.26 5.36 -16.95
CA THR A 58 -15.74 6.26 -15.91
C THR A 58 -15.61 5.51 -14.61
N LYS A 59 -14.38 5.39 -14.10
CA LYS A 59 -14.11 4.82 -12.79
C LYS A 59 -13.99 5.92 -11.74
N ILE A 60 -14.60 5.71 -10.58
CA ILE A 60 -14.59 6.63 -9.45
C ILE A 60 -13.59 6.10 -8.41
N TYR A 61 -12.63 6.94 -8.03
CA TYR A 61 -11.63 6.60 -7.04
C TYR A 61 -11.82 7.46 -5.79
N PRO A 62 -11.94 6.87 -4.60
CA PRO A 62 -11.88 7.62 -3.35
C PRO A 62 -10.52 8.28 -3.17
N THR A 63 -10.56 9.47 -2.60
CA THR A 63 -9.40 10.32 -2.38
C THR A 63 -9.61 11.14 -1.12
N MET A 64 -8.53 11.67 -0.58
CA MET A 64 -8.56 12.69 0.46
C MET A 64 -8.19 14.02 -0.19
N ARG A 65 -8.96 15.07 0.07
CA ARG A 65 -8.70 16.42 -0.45
C ARG A 65 -8.41 17.37 0.70
N CYS A 66 -7.45 18.26 0.50
CA CYS A 66 -7.15 19.31 1.46
C CYS A 66 -8.35 20.26 1.59
N THR A 67 -8.71 20.62 2.82
CA THR A 67 -9.77 21.59 3.11
C THR A 67 -9.40 23.01 2.65
N ASN A 68 -8.11 23.34 2.63
CA ASN A 68 -7.62 24.59 2.08
C ASN A 68 -7.71 24.60 0.55
N LYS A 69 -8.66 25.39 0.04
CA LYS A 69 -8.94 25.54 -1.40
C LYS A 69 -7.74 26.05 -2.21
N LEU A 70 -6.81 26.78 -1.58
CA LEU A 70 -5.60 27.29 -2.24
C LEU A 70 -4.54 26.20 -2.43
N CYS A 71 -4.46 25.24 -1.50
CA CYS A 71 -3.48 24.16 -1.53
C CYS A 71 -3.75 23.16 -2.67
N ARG A 72 -5.03 22.90 -2.99
CA ARG A 72 -5.48 21.98 -4.05
C ARG A 72 -4.89 20.56 -3.99
N ASN A 73 -4.22 20.20 -2.90
CA ASN A 73 -3.59 18.90 -2.73
C ASN A 73 -4.66 17.80 -2.58
N GLN A 74 -4.42 16.69 -3.25
CA GLN A 74 -5.28 15.51 -3.23
C GLN A 74 -4.41 14.27 -3.11
N LEU A 75 -4.74 13.42 -2.14
CA LEU A 75 -4.05 12.16 -1.89
C LEU A 75 -4.96 10.97 -2.21
N SER A 76 -4.35 9.88 -2.66
CA SER A 76 -5.04 8.59 -2.72
C SER A 76 -5.30 8.09 -1.31
N VAL A 77 -6.45 7.46 -1.08
CA VAL A 77 -6.75 6.74 0.18
C VAL A 77 -5.74 5.64 0.49
N ARG A 78 -4.95 5.21 -0.50
CA ARG A 78 -3.88 4.22 -0.33
C ARG A 78 -2.60 4.79 0.28
N LYS A 79 -2.38 6.12 0.24
CA LYS A 79 -1.08 6.71 0.60
C LYS A 79 -0.82 6.57 2.10
N ASN A 80 0.35 6.03 2.47
CA ASN A 80 0.77 5.78 3.86
C ASN A 80 -0.21 4.86 4.62
N THR A 81 -0.68 3.82 3.94
CA THR A 81 -1.59 2.81 4.49
C THR A 81 -1.04 1.40 4.23
N PHE A 82 -1.78 0.37 4.62
CA PHE A 82 -1.44 -1.02 4.32
C PHE A 82 -1.20 -1.28 2.82
N PHE A 83 -1.86 -0.52 1.93
CA PHE A 83 -1.74 -0.66 0.47
C PHE A 83 -0.53 0.05 -0.15
N SER A 84 0.29 0.76 0.63
CA SER A 84 1.46 1.50 0.12
C SER A 84 2.79 0.84 0.50
N PHE A 85 2.86 -0.50 0.51
CA PHE A 85 4.12 -1.18 0.79
C PHE A 85 5.18 -0.83 -0.27
N THR A 86 6.43 -0.72 0.17
CA THR A 86 7.61 -0.56 -0.68
C THR A 86 8.27 -1.93 -0.85
N ASP A 87 8.78 -2.23 -2.05
CA ASP A 87 9.54 -3.46 -2.25
C ASP A 87 10.86 -3.43 -1.45
N SER A 88 11.63 -4.53 -1.48
CA SER A 88 12.94 -4.61 -0.83
C SER A 88 13.97 -3.59 -1.35
N LEU A 89 13.65 -2.87 -2.43
CA LEU A 89 14.47 -1.81 -3.02
C LEU A 89 13.89 -0.41 -2.73
N ASP A 90 13.00 -0.31 -1.74
CA ASP A 90 12.28 0.90 -1.33
C ASP A 90 11.47 1.57 -2.47
N ARG A 91 11.18 0.82 -3.54
CA ARG A 91 10.34 1.33 -4.61
C ARG A 91 8.89 1.19 -4.19
N PRO A 92 8.04 2.22 -4.37
CA PRO A 92 6.62 2.13 -4.09
C PRO A 92 6.02 1.08 -5.04
N ASN A 93 5.79 -0.12 -4.53
CA ASN A 93 5.45 -1.25 -5.36
C ASN A 93 4.11 -1.81 -4.99
N SER A 94 3.11 -1.32 -5.69
CA SER A 94 2.25 -2.20 -6.48
C SER A 94 1.46 -1.23 -7.34
N LYS A 95 1.85 -1.07 -8.60
CA LYS A 95 0.98 -0.37 -9.58
C LYS A 95 -0.32 -1.15 -9.85
N LEU A 96 -0.68 -2.08 -8.95
CA LEU A 96 -1.85 -2.92 -8.97
C LEU A 96 -3.07 -2.14 -8.53
N ASP A 97 -4.22 -2.56 -9.03
CA ASP A 97 -5.48 -2.03 -8.53
C ASP A 97 -5.80 -2.61 -7.13
N ILE A 98 -6.56 -1.87 -6.32
CA ILE A 98 -6.97 -2.32 -4.97
C ILE A 98 -7.68 -3.66 -5.08
N ARG A 99 -8.51 -3.83 -6.11
CA ARG A 99 -9.24 -5.07 -6.35
C ARG A 99 -8.30 -6.25 -6.50
N THR A 100 -7.27 -6.08 -7.34
CA THR A 100 -6.21 -7.08 -7.56
C THR A 100 -5.46 -7.40 -6.27
N ILE A 101 -5.12 -6.38 -5.47
CA ILE A 101 -4.46 -6.57 -4.18
C ILE A 101 -5.37 -7.34 -3.22
N MET A 102 -6.64 -6.96 -3.11
CA MET A 102 -7.60 -7.60 -2.21
C MET A 102 -7.87 -9.06 -2.61
N GLU A 103 -7.95 -9.35 -3.91
CA GLU A 103 -8.06 -10.71 -4.42
C GLU A 103 -6.83 -11.55 -4.09
N LEU A 104 -5.63 -10.99 -4.28
CA LEU A 104 -4.38 -11.65 -3.91
C LEU A 104 -4.36 -12.01 -2.42
N ILE A 105 -4.72 -11.05 -1.55
CA ILE A 105 -4.77 -11.25 -0.09
C ILE A 105 -5.76 -12.35 0.27
N TRP A 106 -6.95 -12.33 -0.34
CA TRP A 106 -7.96 -13.37 -0.12
C TRP A 106 -7.45 -14.75 -0.50
N LEU A 107 -6.85 -14.91 -1.68
CA LEU A 107 -6.29 -16.19 -2.12
C LEU A 107 -5.14 -16.65 -1.22
N TRP A 108 -4.33 -15.71 -0.72
CA TRP A 108 -3.28 -16.00 0.26
C TRP A 108 -3.86 -16.48 1.59
N CYS A 109 -4.94 -15.86 2.09
CA CYS A 109 -5.66 -16.32 3.28
C CYS A 109 -6.27 -17.72 3.11
N LEU A 110 -6.60 -18.11 1.87
CA LEU A 110 -7.04 -19.47 1.52
C LEU A 110 -5.87 -20.46 1.32
N GLU A 111 -4.66 -20.08 1.72
CA GLU A 111 -3.44 -20.89 1.59
C GLU A 111 -3.16 -21.33 0.15
N THR A 112 -3.58 -20.52 -0.83
CA THR A 112 -3.36 -20.82 -2.25
C THR A 112 -1.87 -20.70 -2.59
N PRO A 113 -1.25 -21.67 -3.28
CA PRO A 113 0.15 -21.56 -3.68
C PRO A 113 0.43 -20.34 -4.56
N SER A 114 1.53 -19.63 -4.34
CA SER A 114 1.87 -18.37 -5.04
C SER A 114 1.85 -18.47 -6.56
N ILE A 115 2.26 -19.61 -7.13
CA ILE A 115 2.22 -19.88 -8.58
C ILE A 115 0.77 -19.87 -9.09
N LYS A 116 -0.16 -20.43 -8.32
CA LYS A 116 -1.59 -20.45 -8.67
C LYS A 116 -2.22 -19.07 -8.50
N ILE A 117 -1.85 -18.33 -7.46
CA ILE A 117 -2.29 -16.93 -7.27
C ILE A 117 -1.86 -16.07 -8.46
N ALA A 118 -0.58 -16.16 -8.88
CA ALA A 118 -0.06 -15.40 -10.02
C ALA A 118 -0.87 -15.63 -11.30
N LYS A 119 -1.28 -16.88 -11.54
CA LYS A 119 -2.14 -17.23 -12.68
C LYS A 119 -3.57 -16.71 -12.55
N LEU A 120 -4.17 -16.80 -11.37
CA LEU A 120 -5.56 -16.38 -11.15
C LEU A 120 -5.73 -14.85 -11.21
N VAL A 121 -4.75 -14.13 -10.66
CA VAL A 121 -4.77 -12.66 -10.55
C VAL A 121 -4.12 -11.98 -11.76
N GLU A 122 -3.53 -12.77 -12.67
CA GLU A 122 -2.84 -12.29 -13.89
C GLU A 122 -1.69 -11.30 -13.59
N VAL A 123 -0.91 -11.60 -12.55
CA VAL A 123 0.26 -10.79 -12.14
C VAL A 123 1.53 -11.64 -12.15
N SER A 124 2.70 -10.99 -12.22
CA SER A 124 3.97 -11.72 -12.21
C SER A 124 4.18 -12.44 -10.88
N GLN A 125 4.86 -13.59 -10.94
CA GLN A 125 5.17 -14.36 -9.73
C GLN A 125 6.00 -13.56 -8.72
N ALA A 126 6.91 -12.69 -9.20
CA ALA A 126 7.69 -11.81 -8.34
C ALA A 126 6.79 -10.90 -7.49
N ILE A 127 5.79 -10.27 -8.10
CA ILE A 127 4.82 -9.41 -7.39
C ILE A 127 4.06 -10.22 -6.33
N VAL A 128 3.66 -11.45 -6.63
CA VAL A 128 2.98 -12.30 -5.65
C VAL A 128 3.90 -12.63 -4.48
N VAL A 129 5.15 -13.01 -4.75
CA VAL A 129 6.14 -13.30 -3.71
C VAL A 129 6.34 -12.09 -2.79
N ASP A 130 6.52 -10.90 -3.36
CA ASP A 130 6.67 -9.65 -2.59
C ASP A 130 5.47 -9.43 -1.66
N TRP A 131 4.25 -9.56 -2.19
CA TRP A 131 3.03 -9.44 -1.38
C TRP A 131 2.94 -10.53 -0.29
N THR A 132 3.27 -11.78 -0.60
CA THR A 132 3.21 -12.85 0.40
C THR A 132 4.22 -12.67 1.53
N ASN A 133 5.40 -12.14 1.24
CA ASN A 133 6.40 -11.79 2.25
C ASN A 133 5.90 -10.61 3.10
N PHE A 134 5.41 -9.55 2.46
CA PHE A 134 4.80 -8.42 3.16
C PHE A 134 3.66 -8.84 4.10
N LEU A 135 2.76 -9.72 3.65
CA LEU A 135 1.65 -10.23 4.47
C LEU A 135 2.14 -11.05 5.67
N ARG A 136 3.16 -11.88 5.46
CA ARG A 136 3.77 -12.67 6.54
C ARG A 136 4.42 -11.77 7.59
N ASP A 137 5.15 -10.75 7.15
CA ASP A 137 5.82 -9.82 8.06
C ASP A 137 4.82 -8.93 8.79
N TYR A 138 3.81 -8.42 8.08
CA TYR A 138 2.71 -7.68 8.68
C TYR A 138 1.97 -8.51 9.75
N HIS A 139 1.69 -9.78 9.47
CA HIS A 139 1.05 -10.69 10.42
C HIS A 139 1.95 -10.95 11.65
N ARG A 140 3.25 -11.20 11.44
CA ARG A 140 4.24 -11.36 12.52
C ARG A 140 4.33 -10.11 13.39
N SER A 141 4.44 -8.92 12.81
CA SER A 141 4.50 -7.67 13.55
C SER A 141 3.24 -7.45 14.41
N ARG A 142 2.04 -7.79 13.90
CA ARG A 142 0.80 -7.70 14.69
C ARG A 142 0.77 -8.67 15.86
N LEU A 143 1.26 -9.90 15.68
CA LEU A 143 1.33 -10.88 16.77
C LEU A 143 2.32 -10.44 17.85
N LEU A 144 3.46 -9.88 17.47
CA LEU A 144 4.53 -9.49 18.40
C LEU A 144 4.26 -8.17 19.14
N LEU A 145 3.54 -7.22 18.54
CA LEU A 145 3.35 -5.87 19.10
C LEU A 145 1.99 -5.65 19.75
N GLY A 146 1.11 -6.66 19.70
CA GLY A 146 -0.31 -6.50 20.04
C GLY A 146 -1.02 -5.51 19.12
N ASN A 147 -2.34 -5.30 19.32
CA ASN A 147 -3.19 -4.40 18.53
C ASN A 147 -2.85 -2.89 18.70
N ARG A 148 -1.57 -2.51 18.71
CA ARG A 148 -1.16 -1.11 18.60
C ARG A 148 -1.39 -0.64 17.16
N SER A 149 -2.23 0.38 17.02
CA SER A 149 -2.57 1.17 15.83
C SER A 149 -1.74 0.88 14.57
N ASN A 150 -2.45 0.54 13.48
CA ASN A 150 -1.94 0.29 12.11
C ASN A 150 -1.04 1.41 11.54
N ASN A 151 -0.99 2.57 12.20
CA ASN A 151 -0.39 3.80 11.68
C ASN A 151 1.13 3.73 11.52
N ASN A 152 1.81 2.78 12.18
CA ASN A 152 3.27 2.60 12.10
C ASN A 152 3.73 1.18 11.70
N ILE A 153 2.82 0.23 11.45
CA ILE A 153 3.23 -1.16 11.14
C ILE A 153 3.88 -1.24 9.75
N ALA A 154 3.36 -0.52 8.76
CA ALA A 154 4.00 -0.43 7.45
C ALA A 154 5.43 0.15 7.54
N GLY A 155 5.63 1.17 8.39
CA GLY A 155 6.95 1.75 8.68
C GLY A 155 7.87 0.84 9.51
N LEU A 156 7.31 -0.05 10.33
CA LEU A 156 8.07 -0.98 11.15
C LEU A 156 8.47 -2.23 10.38
N VAL A 157 7.59 -2.75 9.51
CA VAL A 157 7.92 -3.82 8.54
C VAL A 157 9.06 -3.35 7.62
N GLN A 158 9.02 -2.08 7.19
CA GLN A 158 10.11 -1.42 6.46
C GLN A 158 11.44 -1.42 7.25
N TYR A 159 11.41 -1.23 8.58
CA TYR A 159 12.62 -1.22 9.41
C TYR A 159 13.20 -2.61 9.67
N SER A 160 12.37 -3.63 9.84
CA SER A 160 12.83 -5.01 10.10
C SER A 160 13.47 -5.68 8.87
N SER A 161 13.18 -5.23 7.65
CA SER A 161 13.86 -5.73 6.43
C SER A 161 15.29 -5.18 6.26
N SER A 162 15.71 -4.20 7.05
CA SER A 162 17.04 -3.56 6.96
C SER A 162 18.04 -4.06 8.01
N ARG A 163 17.73 -5.11 8.77
CA ARG A 163 18.62 -5.69 9.77
C ARG A 163 18.76 -7.18 9.52
N ASP A 164 19.79 -7.55 8.77
CA ASP A 164 20.61 -8.76 8.96
C ASP A 164 21.73 -8.71 7.92
N ASP A 165 22.68 -7.81 8.14
CA ASP A 165 24.05 -7.91 7.60
C ASP A 165 24.92 -6.98 8.45
N SER A 166 25.38 -7.52 9.57
CA SER A 166 26.50 -6.94 10.32
C SER A 166 27.38 -8.09 10.74
N ASP A 167 27.98 -8.71 9.73
CA ASP A 167 29.22 -9.45 9.95
C ASP A 167 30.35 -8.43 10.09
N SER A 168 31.09 -8.61 11.17
CA SER A 168 32.12 -7.72 11.67
C SER A 168 33.40 -7.91 10.86
N SER A 169 33.88 -6.89 10.16
CA SER A 169 35.29 -6.77 9.81
C SER A 169 35.73 -5.32 9.75
N ASP A 170 36.96 -5.13 10.20
CA ASP A 170 37.63 -3.90 10.60
C ASP A 170 38.13 -3.02 9.43
N ASP A 171 38.57 -1.82 9.81
CA ASP A 171 39.54 -0.94 9.15
C ASP A 171 39.16 0.12 8.08
N THR A 172 39.16 1.36 8.58
CA THR A 172 39.78 2.60 8.04
C THR A 172 39.26 3.30 6.77
N ALA A 173 38.82 4.55 6.95
CA ALA A 173 39.45 5.78 6.40
C ALA A 173 38.40 6.88 6.14
N GLN A 174 38.60 8.02 6.80
CA GLN A 174 37.88 9.28 6.56
C GLN A 174 38.03 9.74 5.10
N THR A 175 36.93 10.11 4.45
CA THR A 175 36.95 11.14 3.41
C THR A 175 35.69 12.03 3.50
N ASN A 176 35.91 13.24 4.00
CA ASN A 176 34.99 14.37 3.87
C ASN A 176 34.80 14.69 2.39
N ASN A 177 33.56 14.82 1.91
CA ASN A 177 33.27 15.49 0.64
C ASN A 177 31.92 16.22 0.66
N ASN A 178 32.00 17.48 1.10
CA ASN A 178 31.05 18.54 0.79
C ASN A 178 30.92 18.69 -0.74
N ARG A 179 29.70 18.63 -1.29
CA ARG A 179 29.42 19.13 -2.65
C ARG A 179 28.15 19.97 -2.68
N ASN A 180 28.40 21.27 -2.73
CA ASN A 180 27.52 22.39 -3.05
C ASN A 180 27.31 22.44 -4.58
N TYR A 181 26.08 22.64 -5.06
CA TYR A 181 25.81 22.94 -6.47
C TYR A 181 24.75 24.04 -6.62
N GLY A 182 25.13 25.16 -7.25
CA GLY A 182 24.19 26.05 -7.93
C GLY A 182 24.53 27.54 -7.90
N THR A 183 25.60 27.98 -8.58
CA THR A 183 25.81 29.39 -8.93
C THR A 183 24.98 29.74 -10.17
N ARG A 184 24.22 30.83 -10.11
CA ARG A 184 23.42 31.36 -11.22
C ARG A 184 24.27 32.38 -11.98
N VAL A 185 24.30 32.28 -13.31
CA VAL A 185 24.91 33.26 -14.21
C VAL A 185 23.81 34.23 -14.66
N ASP A 186 24.09 35.53 -14.58
CA ASP A 186 23.25 36.62 -15.09
C ASP A 186 23.35 36.75 -16.63
#